data_AF-A0A2M7TX11-F1
#
_entry.id   AF-A0A2M7TX11-F1
#
_cell.length_a   1.000
_cell.length_b   1.000
_cell.length_c   1.000
_cell.angle_alpha   90.00
_cell.angle_beta   90.00
_cell.angle_gamma   90.00
#
_symmetry.space_group_name_H-M   'P 1'
#
loop_
_entity.id
_entity.type
_entity.pdbx_description
1 polymer ?
#
loop_
_entity_poly.entity_id
_entity_poly.type
_entity_poly.pdbx_seq_one_letter_code
_entity_poly.pdbx_strand_id
1 'polypeptide(L)'
;MTLADWQNNGWLRPHQTSPQEIDNLLAIVERDLQDVQAKSLSADWQFGIAYNAALKLCTILLYAAGYRPEKSLAHYRTITSMPIILGDEHSDDAAYLNACRNKRNIVEYDYAGGATDQ
;
A
#
# COMPACT_ATOMS: atom_id res chain seq x y z
N MET A 1 -6.63 -0.91 18.67
CA MET A 1 -7.07 0.48 18.42
C MET A 1 -7.90 0.48 17.16
N THR A 2 -8.97 1.26 17.12
CA THR A 2 -9.87 1.41 15.98
C THR A 2 -9.37 2.50 15.01
N LEU A 3 -9.97 2.61 13.82
CA LEU A 3 -9.69 3.73 12.90
C LEU A 3 -10.11 5.08 13.49
N ALA A 4 -11.16 5.12 14.31
CA ALA A 4 -11.57 6.33 15.03
C ALA A 4 -10.50 6.77 16.03
N ASP A 5 -9.86 5.84 16.75
CA ASP A 5 -8.72 6.16 17.62
C ASP A 5 -7.55 6.77 16.82
N TRP A 6 -7.30 6.24 15.62
CA TRP A 6 -6.24 6.75 14.74
C TRP A 6 -6.56 8.15 14.19
N GLN A 7 -7.83 8.44 13.88
CA GLN A 7 -8.27 9.78 13.55
C GLN A 7 -8.06 10.74 14.72
N ASN A 8 -8.47 10.35 15.93
CA ASN A 8 -8.34 11.18 17.13
C ASN A 8 -6.87 11.50 17.45
N ASN A 9 -5.95 10.59 17.12
CA ASN A 9 -4.50 10.81 17.24
C ASN A 9 -3.88 11.62 16.08
N GLY A 10 -4.68 12.07 15.12
CA GLY A 10 -4.21 12.83 13.95
C GLY A 10 -3.40 12.00 12.96
N TRP A 11 -3.56 10.67 12.94
CA TRP A 11 -2.88 9.78 11.97
C TRP A 11 -3.71 9.58 10.70
N LEU A 12 -5.03 9.68 10.83
CA LEU A 12 -5.99 9.62 9.74
C LEU A 12 -6.86 10.89 9.75
N ARG A 13 -7.45 11.21 8.61
CA ARG A 13 -8.49 12.21 8.48
C ARG A 13 -9.75 11.61 7.83
N PRO A 14 -10.95 12.13 8.16
CA PRO A 14 -12.17 11.75 7.46
C PRO A 14 -12.01 11.95 5.96
N HIS A 15 -12.51 10.99 5.19
CA HIS A 15 -12.47 11.03 3.74
C HIS A 15 -13.71 10.38 3.17
N GLN A 16 -14.43 11.11 2.31
CA GLN A 16 -15.52 10.56 1.52
C GLN A 16 -14.99 10.27 0.12
N THR A 17 -14.82 9.00 -0.21
CA THR A 17 -14.39 8.59 -1.55
C THR A 17 -15.56 8.60 -2.54
N SER A 18 -15.24 8.60 -3.84
CA SER A 18 -16.20 8.50 -4.93
C SER A 18 -15.93 7.26 -5.78
N PRO A 19 -16.91 6.73 -6.53
CA PRO A 19 -16.68 5.61 -7.44
C PRO A 19 -15.52 5.89 -8.40
N GLN A 20 -15.46 7.10 -8.99
CA GLN A 20 -14.38 7.51 -9.88
C GLN A 20 -12.99 7.46 -9.22
N GLU A 21 -12.89 7.81 -7.95
CA GLU A 21 -11.62 7.74 -7.22
C GLU A 21 -11.17 6.29 -6.99
N ILE A 22 -12.10 5.40 -6.65
CA ILE A 22 -11.83 3.97 -6.53
C ILE A 22 -11.45 3.37 -7.89
N ASP A 23 -12.17 3.72 -8.96
CA ASP A 23 -11.86 3.26 -10.32
C ASP A 23 -10.46 3.70 -10.76
N ASN A 24 -10.07 4.94 -10.45
CA ASN A 24 -8.72 5.43 -10.74
C ASN A 24 -7.65 4.64 -9.97
N LEU A 25 -7.90 4.28 -8.71
CA LEU A 25 -6.97 3.45 -7.93
C LEU A 25 -6.88 2.02 -8.49
N LEU A 26 -8.01 1.43 -8.88
CA LEU A 26 -8.07 0.12 -9.52
C LEU A 26 -7.35 0.12 -10.88
N ALA A 27 -7.49 1.18 -11.67
CA ALA A 27 -6.76 1.34 -12.93
C ALA A 27 -5.23 1.40 -12.72
N ILE A 28 -4.77 2.02 -11.62
CA ILE A 28 -3.34 1.98 -11.24
C ILE A 28 -2.92 0.55 -10.89
N VAL A 29 -3.73 -0.18 -10.11
CA VAL A 29 -3.45 -1.58 -9.76
C VAL A 29 -3.32 -2.43 -11.03
N GLU A 30 -4.28 -2.31 -11.95
CA GLU A 30 -4.30 -3.07 -13.20
C GLU A 30 -3.06 -2.78 -14.05
N ARG A 31 -2.74 -1.49 -14.24
CA ARG A 31 -1.53 -1.08 -14.97
C ARG A 31 -0.27 -1.66 -14.33
N ASP A 32 -0.12 -1.51 -13.02
CA ASP A 32 1.08 -1.96 -12.32
C ASP A 32 1.25 -3.49 -12.39
N LEU A 33 0.15 -4.26 -12.30
CA LEU A 33 0.16 -5.71 -12.46
C LEU A 33 0.48 -6.15 -13.90
N GLN A 34 0.19 -5.33 -14.90
CA GLN A 34 0.61 -5.57 -16.28
C GLN A 34 2.10 -5.21 -16.47
N ASP A 35 2.50 -4.03 -16.01
CA ASP A 35 3.86 -3.51 -16.19
C ASP A 35 4.91 -4.37 -15.50
N VAL A 36 4.61 -4.92 -14.31
CA VAL A 36 5.54 -5.79 -13.56
C VAL A 36 5.97 -7.03 -14.35
N GLN A 37 5.17 -7.47 -15.33
CA GLN A 37 5.50 -8.63 -16.16
C GLN A 37 6.54 -8.33 -17.26
N ALA A 38 6.94 -7.07 -17.43
CA ALA A 38 7.91 -6.69 -18.44
C ALA A 38 9.31 -7.24 -18.12
N LYS A 39 9.81 -8.12 -19.00
CA LYS A 39 11.14 -8.75 -18.89
C LYS A 39 12.31 -7.77 -18.93
N SER A 40 12.09 -6.54 -19.38
CA SER A 40 13.10 -5.48 -19.43
C SER A 40 13.31 -4.78 -18.08
N LEU A 41 12.43 -5.02 -17.10
CA LEU A 41 12.56 -4.43 -15.78
C LEU A 41 13.56 -5.23 -14.94
N SER A 42 14.30 -4.52 -14.08
CA SER A 42 15.08 -5.18 -13.02
C SER A 42 14.14 -5.74 -11.95
N ALA A 43 14.61 -6.74 -11.21
CA ALA A 43 13.90 -7.28 -10.05
C ALA A 43 13.49 -6.18 -9.05
N ASP A 44 14.32 -5.15 -8.86
CA ASP A 44 14.01 -4.01 -7.97
C ASP A 44 12.79 -3.23 -8.46
N TRP A 45 12.71 -2.96 -9.77
CA TRP A 45 11.57 -2.26 -10.34
C TRP A 45 10.32 -3.12 -10.36
N GLN A 46 10.45 -4.40 -10.68
CA GLN A 46 9.33 -5.34 -10.60
C GLN A 46 8.76 -5.38 -9.17
N PHE A 47 9.63 -5.48 -8.17
CA PHE A 47 9.24 -5.45 -6.76
C PHE A 47 8.56 -4.12 -6.38
N GLY A 48 9.14 -2.98 -6.78
CA GLY A 48 8.58 -1.66 -6.51
C GLY A 48 7.19 -1.44 -7.11
N ILE A 49 6.97 -1.92 -8.33
CA ILE A 49 5.69 -1.84 -9.05
C ILE A 49 4.65 -2.76 -8.37
N ALA A 50 5.00 -4.02 -8.08
CA ALA A 50 4.11 -4.93 -7.36
C ALA A 50 3.70 -4.38 -5.98
N TYR A 51 4.66 -3.81 -5.24
CA TYR A 51 4.38 -3.15 -3.98
C TYR A 51 3.41 -1.96 -4.14
N ASN A 52 3.56 -1.15 -5.20
CA ASN A 52 2.65 -0.02 -5.44
C ASN A 52 1.22 -0.49 -5.72
N ALA A 53 1.04 -1.57 -6.48
CA ALA A 53 -0.27 -2.19 -6.70
C ALA A 53 -0.90 -2.62 -5.35
N ALA A 54 -0.16 -3.35 -4.52
CA ALA A 54 -0.63 -3.75 -3.19
C ALA A 54 -0.97 -2.55 -2.29
N LEU A 55 -0.16 -1.49 -2.32
CA LEU A 55 -0.44 -0.26 -1.58
C LEU A 55 -1.72 0.43 -2.05
N LYS A 56 -2.02 0.44 -3.36
CA LYS A 56 -3.28 1.01 -3.88
C LYS A 56 -4.49 0.20 -3.45
N LEU A 57 -4.40 -1.13 -3.40
CA LEU A 57 -5.46 -1.98 -2.83
C LEU A 57 -5.70 -1.64 -1.34
N CYS A 58 -4.65 -1.48 -0.54
CA CYS A 58 -4.78 -1.04 0.85
C CYS A 58 -5.37 0.38 0.96
N THR A 59 -5.05 1.26 0.00
CA THR A 59 -5.60 2.63 -0.06
C THR A 59 -7.10 2.59 -0.32
N ILE A 60 -7.56 1.75 -1.25
CA ILE A 60 -8.98 1.53 -1.54
C ILE A 60 -9.72 1.08 -0.28
N LEU A 61 -9.19 0.09 0.45
CA LEU A 61 -9.78 -0.38 1.71
C LEU A 61 -9.98 0.76 2.70
N LEU A 62 -8.92 1.55 2.94
CA LEU A 62 -8.97 2.66 3.89
C LEU A 62 -9.94 3.77 3.45
N TYR A 63 -10.01 4.05 2.15
CA TYR A 63 -10.92 5.06 1.58
C TYR A 63 -12.37 4.60 1.68
N ALA A 64 -12.64 3.33 1.40
CA ALA A 64 -13.96 2.72 1.55
C ALA A 64 -14.40 2.71 3.03
N ALA A 65 -13.46 2.60 3.96
CA ALA A 65 -13.71 2.72 5.40
C ALA A 65 -13.97 4.19 5.86
N GLY A 66 -13.89 5.17 4.96
CA GLY A 66 -14.19 6.57 5.27
C GLY A 66 -12.99 7.41 5.74
N TYR A 67 -11.76 6.94 5.48
CA TYR A 67 -10.54 7.57 5.97
C TYR A 67 -9.46 7.72 4.90
N ARG A 68 -8.54 8.67 5.12
CA ARG A 68 -7.30 8.81 4.35
C ARG A 68 -6.15 9.04 5.33
N PRO A 69 -4.94 8.48 5.09
CA PRO A 69 -3.82 8.72 5.98
C PRO A 69 -3.35 10.18 5.90
N GLU A 70 -2.80 10.66 7.00
CA GLU A 70 -2.01 11.90 7.00
C GLU A 70 -0.65 11.69 6.32
N LYS A 71 0.02 12.80 5.98
CA LYS A 71 1.29 12.77 5.21
C LYS A 71 2.39 11.96 5.91
N SER A 72 2.48 12.08 7.23
CA SER A 72 3.49 11.35 8.00
C SER A 72 3.12 9.87 8.07
N LEU A 73 4.07 9.00 7.72
CA LEU A 73 3.89 7.53 7.75
C LEU A 73 2.69 7.04 6.92
N ALA A 74 2.34 7.75 5.84
CA ALA A 74 1.14 7.48 5.05
C ALA A 74 1.04 6.02 4.57
N HIS A 75 2.13 5.47 4.01
CA HIS A 75 2.16 4.08 3.54
C HIS A 75 1.99 3.09 4.70
N TYR A 76 2.70 3.33 5.81
CA TYR A 76 2.61 2.49 7.00
C TYR A 76 1.17 2.45 7.52
N ARG A 77 0.52 3.60 7.68
CA ARG A 77 -0.87 3.68 8.15
C ARG A 77 -1.86 3.05 7.17
N THR A 78 -1.64 3.23 5.88
CA THR A 78 -2.47 2.58 4.85
C THR A 78 -2.41 1.06 4.98
N ILE A 79 -1.21 0.50 5.03
CA ILE A 79 -1.00 -0.96 5.12
C ILE A 79 -1.51 -1.51 6.45
N THR A 80 -1.11 -0.90 7.57
CA THR A 80 -1.45 -1.39 8.92
C THR A 80 -2.90 -1.16 9.32
N SER A 81 -3.68 -0.42 8.53
CA SER A 81 -5.12 -0.33 8.69
C SER A 81 -5.87 -1.57 8.23
N MET A 82 -5.26 -2.40 7.37
CA MET A 82 -5.87 -3.62 6.80
C MET A 82 -6.49 -4.55 7.86
N PRO A 83 -5.77 -5.01 8.90
CA PRO A 83 -6.35 -5.90 9.91
C PRO A 83 -7.45 -5.24 10.75
N ILE A 84 -7.41 -3.91 10.89
CA ILE A 84 -8.48 -3.16 11.58
C ILE A 84 -9.77 -3.17 10.75
N ILE A 85 -9.67 -3.23 9.42
CA ILE A 85 -10.80 -3.20 8.48
C ILE A 85 -11.31 -4.61 8.16
N LEU A 86 -10.41 -5.54 7.86
CA LEU A 86 -10.74 -6.88 7.35
C LEU A 86 -10.75 -7.96 8.43
N GLY A 87 -10.14 -7.72 9.59
CA GLY A 87 -9.99 -8.71 10.66
C GLY A 87 -8.54 -9.06 10.97
N ASP A 88 -8.30 -9.52 12.20
CA ASP A 88 -6.96 -9.80 12.72
C ASP A 88 -6.27 -10.97 11.99
N GLU A 89 -7.01 -11.82 11.27
CA GLU A 89 -6.49 -12.86 10.38
C GLU A 89 -5.55 -12.31 9.29
N HIS A 90 -5.69 -11.03 8.93
CA HIS A 90 -4.83 -10.35 7.95
C HIS A 90 -3.62 -9.62 8.58
N SER A 91 -3.32 -9.88 9.86
CA SER A 91 -2.18 -9.26 10.54
C SER A 91 -0.85 -9.64 9.89
N ASP A 92 -0.69 -10.90 9.48
CA ASP A 92 0.52 -11.39 8.81
C ASP A 92 0.69 -10.76 7.43
N ASP A 93 -0.41 -10.57 6.68
CA ASP A 93 -0.41 -9.87 5.39
C ASP A 93 0.06 -8.43 5.56
N ALA A 94 -0.47 -7.71 6.55
CA ALA A 94 -0.06 -6.33 6.83
C ALA A 94 1.40 -6.24 7.31
N ALA A 95 1.86 -7.20 8.13
CA ALA A 95 3.24 -7.27 8.56
C ALA A 95 4.19 -7.50 7.37
N TYR A 96 3.83 -8.43 6.47
CA TYR A 96 4.56 -8.71 5.25
C TYR A 96 4.63 -7.48 4.34
N LEU A 97 3.51 -6.83 4.04
CA LEU A 97 3.49 -5.62 3.21
C LEU A 97 4.27 -4.45 3.83
N ASN A 98 4.28 -4.33 5.16
CA ASN A 98 5.10 -3.32 5.83
C ASN A 98 6.62 -3.65 5.75
N ALA A 99 7.00 -4.93 5.78
CA ALA A 99 8.37 -5.32 5.47
C ALA A 99 8.70 -4.99 4.00
N CYS A 100 7.78 -5.24 3.06
CA CYS A 100 7.94 -4.85 1.67
C CYS A 100 8.12 -3.34 1.49
N ARG A 101 7.39 -2.51 2.24
CA ARG A 101 7.57 -1.04 2.25
C ARG A 101 9.00 -0.65 2.58
N ASN A 102 9.59 -1.27 3.61
CA ASN A 102 10.98 -1.00 3.97
C ASN A 102 11.94 -1.46 2.87
N LYS A 103 11.72 -2.66 2.32
CA LYS A 103 12.54 -3.20 1.23
C LYS A 103 12.48 -2.30 -0.01
N ARG A 104 11.29 -1.81 -0.38
CA ARG A 104 11.05 -0.91 -1.51
C ARG A 104 11.85 0.39 -1.36
N ASN A 105 11.86 0.98 -0.16
CA ASN A 105 12.66 2.17 0.10
C ASN A 105 14.16 1.92 -0.10
N ILE A 106 14.67 0.78 0.36
CA ILE A 106 16.09 0.42 0.22
C ILE A 106 16.46 0.25 -1.26
N VAL A 107 15.69 -0.53 -2.02
CA VAL A 107 16.01 -0.82 -3.43
C VAL A 107 15.80 0.36 -4.36
N GLU A 108 15.00 1.34 -3.96
CA GLU A 108 14.74 2.55 -4.75
C GLU A 108 15.72 3.69 -4.44
N TYR A 109 16.23 3.79 -3.21
CA TYR A 109 17.03 4.95 -2.78
C TYR A 109 18.43 4.63 -2.25
N ASP A 110 18.66 3.45 -1.68
CA ASP A 110 19.92 3.16 -0.98
C ASP A 110 20.91 2.43 -1.89
N TYR A 111 20.49 1.33 -2.51
CA TYR A 111 21.31 0.58 -3.47
C TYR A 111 20.48 -0.30 -4.42
N ALA A 112 21.02 -0.55 -5.61
CA ALA A 112 20.43 -1.46 -6.60
C ALA A 112 20.84 -2.93 -6.37
N GLY A 113 20.00 -3.86 -6.81
CA GLY A 113 20.19 -5.31 -6.70
C GLY A 113 19.75 -5.89 -5.36
N GLY A 114 18.83 -5.22 -4.66
CA GLY A 114 18.34 -5.71 -3.37
C GLY A 114 17.19 -6.70 -3.50
N ALA A 115 16.39 -6.63 -4.56
CA ALA A 115 15.41 -7.64 -4.91
C ALA A 115 16.04 -8.70 -5.83
N THR A 116 15.55 -9.92 -5.74
CA THR A 116 16.01 -11.07 -6.53
C THR A 116 14.83 -11.69 -7.25
N ASP A 117 15.07 -12.18 -8.47
CA ASP A 117 14.14 -13.06 -9.16
C ASP A 117 14.02 -14.39 -8.37
N GLN A 118 12.81 -14.95 -8.29
CA GLN A 118 12.61 -16.31 -7.75
C GLN A 118 13.02 -17.38 -8.76
#